data_AF-A0A933IEW9-F1
#
_entry.id   AF-A0A933IEW9-F1
#
_cell.length_a   1.000
_cell.length_b   1.000
_cell.length_c   1.000
_cell.angle_alpha   90.00
_cell.angle_beta   90.00
_cell.angle_gamma   90.00
#
_symmetry.space_group_name_H-M   'P 1'
#
loop_
_entity.id
_entity.type
_entity.pdbx_description
1 polymer ?
#
loop_
_entity_poly.entity_id
_entity_poly.type
_entity_poly.pdbx_seq_one_letter_code
_entity_poly.pdbx_strand_id
1 'polypeptide(L)' 'MFVMAAAGLVLCPVGGSTAEAGVIRMKFGHFSDESHPGHLAAKQFATMVEERTKGEIKIHIFPANTLGA' A
#
# COMPACT_ATOMS: atom_id res chain seq x y z
N MET A 1 -36.95 -27.96 40.10
CA MET A 1 -35.90 -26.96 40.32
C MET A 1 -34.64 -27.45 39.62
N PHE A 2 -34.15 -26.64 38.68
CA PHE A 2 -32.95 -26.82 37.85
C PHE A 2 -32.91 -27.94 36.81
N VAL A 3 -33.55 -27.69 35.67
CA VAL A 3 -33.01 -28.11 34.36
C VAL A 3 -33.07 -26.89 33.44
N MET A 4 -31.93 -26.21 33.27
CA MET A 4 -31.71 -25.25 32.19
C MET A 4 -30.47 -25.74 31.45
N ALA A 5 -30.70 -26.34 30.29
CA ALA A 5 -29.68 -26.67 29.32
C ALA A 5 -29.20 -25.35 28.68
N ALA A 6 -28.05 -24.85 29.11
CA ALA A 6 -27.34 -23.80 28.40
C ALA A 6 -26.41 -24.47 27.39
N ALA A 7 -26.86 -24.54 26.14
CA ALA A 7 -26.00 -24.87 25.01
C ALA A 7 -24.93 -23.79 24.90
N GLY A 8 -23.72 -24.10 25.38
CA GLY A 8 -22.56 -23.24 25.25
C GLY A 8 -22.22 -23.07 23.78
N LEU A 9 -22.58 -21.91 23.21
CA LEU A 9 -22.05 -21.47 21.93
C LEU A 9 -20.55 -21.25 22.12
N VAL A 10 -19.75 -22.24 21.76
CA VAL A 10 -18.30 -22.12 21.61
C VAL A 10 -18.08 -21.13 20.45
N LEU A 11 -17.85 -19.85 20.78
CA LEU A 11 -17.22 -18.92 19.85
C LEU A 11 -15.81 -19.43 19.62
N CYS A 12 -15.61 -20.18 18.53
CA CYS A 12 -14.28 -20.32 17.93
C CYS A 12 -13.80 -18.91 17.57
N PRO A 13 -12.72 -18.38 18.19
CA PRO A 13 -12.03 -17.28 17.58
C PRO A 13 -11.42 -17.84 16.30
N VAL A 14 -12.08 -17.61 15.16
CA VAL A 14 -11.41 -17.72 13.87
C VAL A 14 -10.28 -16.70 13.94
N GLY A 15 -9.10 -17.19 14.27
CA GLY A 15 -7.86 -16.44 14.20
C GLY A 15 -7.61 -16.08 12.74
N GLY A 16 -8.32 -15.07 12.26
CA GLY A 16 -7.99 -14.39 11.03
C GLY A 16 -6.61 -13.81 11.24
N SER A 17 -5.60 -14.46 10.67
CA SER A 17 -4.26 -13.90 10.58
C SER A 17 -4.42 -12.55 9.88
N THR A 18 -4.33 -11.45 10.63
CA THR A 18 -4.11 -10.13 10.05
C THR A 18 -2.69 -10.15 9.52
N ALA A 19 -2.51 -10.67 8.31
CA ALA A 19 -1.29 -10.40 7.57
C ALA A 19 -1.25 -8.89 7.39
N GLU A 20 -0.38 -8.20 8.13
CA GLU A 20 -0.04 -6.83 7.78
C GLU A 20 0.53 -6.87 6.37
N ALA A 21 -0.23 -6.36 5.40
CA ALA A 21 0.28 -6.17 4.06
C ALA A 21 1.44 -5.18 4.17
N GLY A 22 2.66 -5.65 3.90
CA GLY A 22 3.84 -4.79 3.96
C GLY A 22 3.74 -3.63 2.98
N VAL A 23 4.43 -2.52 3.29
CA VAL A 23 4.48 -1.32 2.42
C VAL A 23 4.94 -1.69 1.02
N ILE A 24 4.12 -1.36 0.02
CA ILE A 24 4.43 -1.54 -1.39
C ILE A 24 5.40 -0.43 -1.83
N ARG A 25 6.55 -0.82 -2.38
CA ARG A 25 7.55 0.10 -2.93
C ARG A 25 7.60 -0.02 -4.45
N MET A 26 7.06 0.97 -5.15
CA MET A 26 7.01 1.00 -6.61
C MET A 26 8.16 1.82 -7.19
N LYS A 27 8.70 1.38 -8.33
CA LYS A 27 9.67 2.14 -9.13
C LYS A 27 8.95 2.75 -10.33
N PHE A 28 9.07 4.05 -10.53
CA PHE A 28 8.51 4.79 -11.65
C PHE A 28 9.66 5.31 -12.52
N GLY A 29 9.94 4.63 -13.64
CA GLY A 29 10.87 5.11 -14.67
C GLY A 29 10.21 6.03 -15.69
N HIS A 30 10.88 7.11 -16.10
CA HIS A 30 10.47 7.93 -17.24
C HIS A 30 11.67 8.49 -18.03
N PHE A 31 11.45 8.88 -19.29
CA PHE A 31 12.53 9.29 -20.19
C PHE A 31 13.03 10.72 -20.00
N SER A 32 12.16 11.63 -19.55
CA SER A 32 12.51 13.04 -19.40
C SER A 32 13.53 13.28 -18.27
N ASP A 33 14.29 14.37 -18.36
CA ASP A 33 15.13 14.85 -17.27
C ASP A 33 14.30 15.46 -16.12
N GLU A 34 14.98 15.84 -15.03
CA GLU A 34 14.35 16.36 -13.82
C GLU A 34 13.73 17.77 -13.96
N SER A 35 14.19 18.55 -14.94
CA SER A 35 13.68 19.89 -15.22
C SER A 35 12.40 19.87 -16.07
N HIS A 36 12.12 18.75 -16.74
CA HIS A 36 10.94 18.60 -17.56
C HIS A 36 9.64 18.61 -16.71
N PRO A 37 8.55 19.26 -17.17
CA PRO A 37 7.28 19.30 -16.43
C PRO A 37 6.71 17.91 -16.08
N GLY A 38 6.98 16.90 -16.91
CA GLY A 38 6.60 15.51 -16.63
C GLY A 38 7.24 14.95 -15.35
N HIS A 39 8.46 15.34 -15.02
CA HIS A 39 9.09 14.93 -13.76
C HIS A 39 8.41 15.58 -12.55
N LEU A 40 8.01 16.85 -12.66
CA LEU A 40 7.22 17.52 -11.64
C LEU A 40 5.87 16.81 -11.42
N ALA A 41 5.19 16.44 -12.50
CA ALA A 41 3.95 15.67 -12.42
C ALA A 41 4.16 14.29 -11.76
N ALA A 42 5.26 13.60 -12.07
CA ALA A 42 5.61 12.33 -11.43
C ALA A 42 5.82 12.49 -9.91
N LYS A 43 6.48 13.57 -9.48
CA LYS A 43 6.64 13.89 -8.04
C LYS A 43 5.29 14.12 -7.35
N GLN A 44 4.42 14.91 -7.97
CA GLN A 44 3.08 15.15 -7.46
C GLN A 44 2.28 13.84 -7.36
N PHE A 45 2.38 12.97 -8.37
CA PHE A 45 1.77 11.64 -8.35
C PHE A 45 2.27 10.80 -7.17
N ALA A 46 3.59 10.73 -6.96
CA ALA A 46 4.18 9.99 -5.85
C ALA A 46 3.67 10.50 -4.48
N THR A 47 3.67 11.81 -4.26
CA THR A 47 3.12 12.43 -3.03
C THR A 47 1.65 12.09 -2.84
N MET A 48 0.85 12.25 -3.89
CA MET A 48 -0.59 12.04 -3.86
C MET A 48 -0.99 10.58 -3.60
N VAL A 49 -0.21 9.62 -4.07
CA VAL A 49 -0.41 8.20 -3.78
C VAL A 49 -0.03 7.89 -2.34
N GLU A 50 1.10 8.39 -1.86
CA GLU A 50 1.52 8.16 -0.48
C GLU A 50 0.47 8.69 0.52
N GLU A 51 -0.05 9.91 0.29
CA GLU A 51 -1.10 10.50 1.12
C GLU A 51 -2.40 9.68 1.11
N ARG A 52 -2.91 9.32 -0.07
CA ARG A 52 -4.18 8.58 -0.22
C ARG A 52 -4.11 7.16 0.34
N THR A 53 -2.93 6.57 0.34
CA THR A 53 -2.68 5.22 0.84
C THR A 53 -2.14 5.20 2.27
N LYS A 54 -2.08 6.37 2.93
CA LYS A 54 -1.54 6.50 4.29
C LYS A 54 -0.14 5.86 4.44
N GLY A 55 0.67 5.97 3.40
CA GLY A 55 2.04 5.41 3.38
C GLY A 55 2.13 3.94 3.01
N GLU A 56 1.02 3.24 2.74
CA GLU A 56 1.03 1.84 2.31
C GLU A 56 1.64 1.66 0.92
N ILE A 57 1.59 2.69 0.06
CA ILE A 57 2.27 2.72 -1.23
C ILE A 57 3.26 3.87 -1.29
N LYS A 58 4.54 3.56 -1.54
CA LYS A 58 5.61 4.53 -1.76
C LYS A 58 6.17 4.39 -3.16
N ILE A 59 6.27 5.49 -3.89
CA ILE A 59 6.80 5.52 -5.26
C ILE A 59 8.17 6.20 -5.27
N HIS A 60 9.17 5.54 -5.86
CA HIS A 60 10.47 6.13 -6.16
C HIS A 60 10.56 6.43 -7.66
N ILE A 61 10.93 7.66 -8.00
CA ILE A 61 10.99 8.15 -9.37
C ILE A 61 12.42 8.03 -9.88
N PHE A 62 12.55 7.52 -11.09
CA PHE A 62 13.79 7.26 -11.80
C PHE A 62 13.74 7.97 -13.17
N PRO A 63 14.21 9.23 -13.26
CA PRO A 63 14.16 10.02 -14.49
C PRO A 63 15.21 9.54 -15.51
N ALA A 64 15.26 10.18 -16.68
CA ALA A 64 16.31 10.04 -17.68
C ALA A 64 16.63 8.60 -18.11
N ASN A 65 15.61 7.73 -18.21
CA ASN A 65 15.77 6.30 -18.57
C ASN A 65 16.77 5.55 -17.66
N THR A 66 16.92 5.97 -16.41
CA THR A 66 17.86 5.34 -15.45
C THR A 66 17.53 3.87 -15.13
N LEU A 67 16.30 3.41 -15.43
CA LEU A 67 15.90 2.01 -15.31
C LEU A 67 15.97 1.21 -16.63
N GLY A 68 16.37 1.83 -17.74
CA GLY A 68 16.36 1.25 -19.08
C GLY A 68 15.44 2.00 -20.05
N ALA A 69 15.55 1.66 -21.34
CA ALA A 69 14.81 2.24 -22.46
C ALA A 69 14.01 1.17 -23.21
#